data_AF-A0AAD4G669-F1
#
_entry.id   AF-A0AAD4G669-F1
#
_cell.length_a   1.000
_cell.length_b   1.000
_cell.length_c   1.000
_cell.angle_alpha   90.00
_cell.angle_beta   90.00
_cell.angle_gamma   90.00
#
_symmetry.space_group_name_H-M   'P 1'
#
loop_
_entity.id
_entity.type
_entity.pdbx_description
1 polymer ?
#
loop_
_entity_poly.entity_id
_entity_poly.type
_entity_poly.pdbx_seq_one_letter_code
_entity_poly.pdbx_strand_id
1 'polypeptide(L)'
;MVARALDALQSTGVLRQSNRMSIEELVNPAIESVNIFDVTDEEIYEAVMEMKKQEEDVENIPKVAEGTENGFSVDTRIVARTRSEALQMASALQGFVGLMNTPYARRLEVALGDFGRETRLLGMREAKETVITDYFPRRSS
;
A
#
# COMPACT_ATOMS: atom_id res chain seq x y z
N MET A 1 25.29 -11.74 -16.91
CA MET A 1 26.30 -11.01 -16.10
C MET A 1 25.90 -10.98 -14.62
N VAL A 2 24.66 -10.61 -14.31
CA VAL A 2 24.11 -10.56 -12.94
C VAL A 2 24.12 -11.93 -12.23
N ALA A 3 23.78 -13.02 -12.93
CA ALA A 3 23.83 -14.39 -12.37
C ALA A 3 25.18 -14.73 -11.71
N ARG A 4 26.27 -14.48 -12.46
CA ARG A 4 27.64 -14.75 -12.01
C ARG A 4 28.06 -13.86 -10.83
N ALA A 5 27.55 -12.63 -10.76
CA ALA A 5 27.80 -11.75 -9.63
C ALA A 5 27.09 -12.26 -8.36
N LEU A 6 25.84 -12.75 -8.48
CA LEU A 6 25.11 -13.36 -7.37
C LEU A 6 25.80 -14.64 -6.88
N ASP A 7 26.28 -15.47 -7.80
CA ASP A 7 27.05 -16.69 -7.47
C ASP A 7 28.37 -16.35 -6.76
N ALA A 8 29.07 -15.31 -7.21
CA ALA A 8 30.29 -14.83 -6.56
C ALA A 8 30.02 -14.27 -5.15
N LEU A 9 28.96 -13.49 -4.97
CA LEU A 9 28.53 -12.98 -3.66
C LEU A 9 28.11 -14.10 -2.71
N GLN A 10 27.52 -15.19 -3.23
CA GLN A 10 27.20 -16.36 -2.43
C GLN A 10 28.45 -17.15 -2.04
N SER A 11 29.38 -17.35 -2.98
CA SER A 11 30.64 -18.06 -2.74
C SER A 11 31.54 -17.37 -1.72
N THR A 12 31.48 -16.05 -1.65
CA THR A 12 32.20 -15.23 -0.65
C THR A 12 31.45 -15.13 0.69
N GLY A 13 30.25 -15.70 0.80
CA GLY A 13 29.44 -15.69 2.01
C GLY A 13 28.75 -14.36 2.32
N VAL A 14 28.89 -13.37 1.45
CA VAL A 14 28.22 -12.06 1.55
C VAL A 14 26.72 -12.22 1.35
N LEU A 15 26.32 -13.05 0.38
CA LEU A 15 24.93 -13.39 0.11
C LEU A 15 24.59 -14.77 0.68
N ARG A 16 23.72 -14.83 1.68
CA ARG A 16 23.19 -16.10 2.19
C ARG A 16 22.18 -16.69 1.21
N GLN A 17 22.19 -18.01 1.10
CA GLN A 17 21.31 -18.75 0.20
C GLN A 17 19.82 -18.55 0.52
N SER A 18 19.49 -18.31 1.79
CA SER A 18 18.14 -17.95 2.25
C SER A 18 17.66 -16.57 1.78
N ASN A 19 18.59 -15.67 1.45
CA ASN A 19 18.32 -14.29 1.06
C ASN A 19 18.58 -14.06 -0.44
N ARG A 20 18.83 -15.15 -1.18
CA ARG A 20 19.11 -15.09 -2.61
C ARG A 20 17.78 -15.09 -3.38
N MET A 21 17.50 -13.95 -3.98
CA MET A 21 16.38 -13.78 -4.90
C MET A 21 16.74 -14.30 -6.29
N SER A 22 15.78 -14.86 -7.01
CA SER A 22 15.99 -15.29 -8.40
C SER A 22 16.21 -14.07 -9.31
N ILE A 23 16.85 -14.27 -10.47
CA ILE A 23 17.08 -13.17 -11.42
C ILE A 23 15.73 -12.67 -11.94
N GLU A 24 14.79 -13.58 -12.12
CA GLU A 24 13.43 -13.34 -12.55
C GLU A 24 12.69 -12.43 -11.55
N GLU A 25 12.82 -12.69 -10.25
CA GLU A 25 12.26 -11.83 -9.19
C GLU A 25 12.98 -10.49 -9.04
N LEU A 26 14.29 -10.42 -9.33
CA LEU A 26 15.05 -9.16 -9.26
C LEU A 26 14.75 -8.23 -10.44
N VAL A 27 14.51 -8.79 -11.63
CA VAL A 27 14.26 -8.03 -12.86
C VAL A 27 12.77 -7.73 -13.01
N ASN A 28 11.92 -8.55 -12.41
CA ASN A 28 10.47 -8.37 -12.49
C ASN A 28 9.84 -8.71 -11.13
N PRO A 29 10.10 -7.89 -10.09
CA PRO A 29 9.56 -8.15 -8.77
C PRO A 29 8.04 -8.14 -8.86
N ALA A 30 7.40 -9.16 -8.27
CA ALA A 30 5.93 -9.28 -8.24
C ALA A 30 5.24 -8.08 -7.53
N ILE A 31 6.01 -7.22 -6.87
CA ILE A 31 5.57 -5.96 -6.27
C ILE A 31 5.45 -4.84 -7.31
N GLU A 32 6.30 -4.82 -8.35
CA GLU A 32 6.25 -3.79 -9.41
C GLU A 32 5.19 -4.08 -10.47
N SER A 33 4.63 -5.30 -10.51
CA SER A 33 3.44 -5.60 -11.33
C SER A 33 2.15 -5.02 -10.74
N VAL A 34 2.18 -4.48 -9.52
CA VAL A 34 1.14 -3.60 -9.01
C VAL A 34 1.37 -2.23 -9.64
N ASN A 35 0.61 -1.93 -10.69
CA ASN A 35 0.62 -0.67 -11.45
C ASN A 35 1.03 0.55 -10.60
N ILE A 36 2.32 0.93 -10.67
CA ILE A 36 2.82 2.24 -10.25
C ILE A 36 2.52 3.30 -11.34
N PHE A 37 2.06 2.85 -12.51
CA PHE A 37 1.96 3.65 -13.73
C PHE A 37 0.82 4.67 -13.81
N ASP A 38 -0.06 4.75 -12.82
CA ASP A 38 -1.19 5.70 -12.86
C ASP A 38 -1.14 6.76 -11.76
N VAL A 39 -0.04 6.90 -11.02
CA VAL A 39 0.11 8.05 -10.11
C VAL A 39 0.62 9.24 -10.91
N THR A 40 -0.25 10.23 -11.12
CA THR A 40 0.15 11.46 -11.82
C THR A 40 0.96 12.37 -10.90
N ASP A 41 1.87 13.18 -11.47
CA ASP A 41 2.66 14.15 -10.68
C ASP A 41 1.76 15.12 -9.87
N GLU A 42 0.53 15.35 -10.35
CA GLU A 42 -0.50 16.15 -9.69
C GLU A 42 -1.01 15.47 -8.41
N GLU A 43 -1.24 14.15 -8.42
CA GLU A 43 -1.64 13.38 -7.23
C GLU A 43 -0.51 13.32 -6.19
N ILE A 44 0.76 13.28 -6.62
CA ILE A 44 1.91 13.36 -5.72
C ILE A 44 1.93 14.75 -5.06
N TYR A 45 1.74 15.80 -5.84
CA TYR A 45 1.71 17.17 -5.34
C TYR A 45 0.57 17.38 -4.34
N GLU A 46 -0.65 16.91 -4.65
CA GLU A 46 -1.80 17.00 -3.75
C GLU A 46 -1.57 16.25 -2.44
N ALA A 47 -1.01 15.04 -2.48
CA ALA A 47 -0.69 14.27 -1.28
C ALA A 47 0.32 14.99 -0.37
N VAL A 48 1.34 15.64 -0.95
CA VAL A 48 2.33 16.41 -0.20
C VAL A 48 1.71 17.67 0.42
N MET A 49 0.81 18.34 -0.31
CA MET A 49 0.12 19.53 0.19
C MET A 49 -0.89 19.17 1.29
N GLU A 50 -1.57 18.04 1.18
CA GLU A 50 -2.50 17.53 2.20
C GLU A 50 -1.77 17.15 3.50
N MET A 51 -0.61 16.49 3.40
CA MET A 51 0.23 16.18 4.55
C MET A 51 0.69 17.45 5.28
N LYS A 52 1.14 18.48 4.56
CA LYS A 52 1.54 19.76 5.15
C LYS A 52 0.38 20.48 5.85
N LYS A 53 -0.82 20.43 5.26
CA LYS A 53 -2.00 21.03 5.85
C LYS A 53 -2.42 20.32 7.15
N GLN A 54 -2.29 19.00 7.20
CA GLN A 54 -2.57 18.23 8.42
C GLN A 54 -1.55 18.50 9.53
N GLU A 55 -0.29 18.79 9.21
CA GLU A 55 0.70 19.22 10.22
C GLU A 55 0.35 20.59 10.83
N GLU A 56 -0.24 21.51 10.05
CA GLU A 56 -0.72 22.81 10.57
C GLU A 56 -2.04 22.71 11.36
N ASP A 57 -2.95 21.80 10.98
CA ASP A 57 -4.25 21.64 11.65
C ASP A 57 -4.17 20.88 13.00
N VAL A 58 -3.07 20.15 13.28
CA VAL A 58 -2.87 19.44 14.56
C VAL A 58 -2.64 20.39 15.74
N GLU A 59 -2.38 21.68 15.50
CA GLU A 59 -2.21 22.68 16.56
C GLU A 59 -3.56 23.24 17.10
N ASN A 60 -4.72 22.90 16.50
CA ASN A 60 -6.03 23.43 16.92
C ASN A 60 -7.19 22.41 16.84
N ILE A 61 -7.19 21.36 17.69
CA ILE A 61 -8.37 20.48 17.81
C ILE A 61 -9.01 20.59 19.20
N PRO A 62 -10.22 21.17 19.34
CA PRO A 62 -11.08 20.92 20.49
C PRO A 62 -11.83 19.58 20.30
N LYS A 63 -11.84 18.76 21.36
CA LYS A 63 -12.56 17.47 21.45
C LYS A 63 -14.07 17.67 21.54
N VAL A 64 -14.87 17.06 20.65
CA VAL A 64 -16.30 16.67 20.84
C VAL A 64 -16.70 15.73 19.66
N ALA A 65 -17.71 14.84 19.66
CA ALA A 65 -18.19 13.76 20.51
C ALA A 65 -19.27 13.02 19.65
N GLU A 66 -19.38 11.70 19.85
CA GLU A 66 -20.57 10.81 19.71
C GLU A 66 -21.57 10.90 18.53
N GLY A 67 -21.73 9.76 17.86
CA GLY A 67 -23.03 9.06 17.77
C GLY A 67 -23.88 9.24 16.50
N THR A 68 -24.15 8.14 15.78
CA THR A 68 -25.49 7.73 15.31
C THR A 68 -25.42 6.32 14.71
N GLU A 69 -26.16 5.41 15.34
CA GLU A 69 -26.35 4.01 14.98
C GLU A 69 -27.43 3.88 13.89
N ASN A 70 -27.08 3.41 12.69
CA ASN A 70 -28.07 3.04 11.68
C ASN A 70 -27.85 1.56 11.29
N GLY A 71 -28.71 0.69 11.83
CA GLY A 71 -28.73 -0.73 11.53
C GLY A 71 -29.09 -1.00 10.08
N PHE A 72 -28.10 -1.39 9.28
CA PHE A 72 -28.29 -2.12 8.03
C PHE A 72 -27.75 -3.52 8.26
N SER A 73 -28.63 -4.51 8.44
CA SER A 73 -28.27 -5.92 8.46
C SER A 73 -27.89 -6.35 7.04
N VAL A 74 -26.66 -6.01 6.64
CA VAL A 74 -26.04 -6.60 5.45
C VAL A 74 -25.72 -8.05 5.80
N ASP A 75 -26.27 -8.96 5.00
CA ASP A 75 -25.96 -10.39 4.97
C ASP A 75 -24.48 -10.64 5.33
N THR A 76 -24.26 -11.42 6.37
CA THR A 76 -23.00 -11.77 7.06
C THR A 76 -22.10 -12.67 6.20
N ARG A 77 -22.00 -12.35 4.91
CA ARG A 77 -21.03 -12.87 3.93
C ARG A 77 -20.05 -11.81 3.46
N ILE A 78 -19.97 -10.67 4.16
CA ILE A 78 -18.71 -9.95 4.29
C ILE A 78 -17.79 -10.85 5.13
N VAL A 79 -17.40 -12.00 4.58
CA VAL A 79 -16.16 -12.67 4.95
C VAL A 79 -15.16 -11.54 4.99
N ALA A 80 -14.54 -11.32 6.15
CA ALA A 80 -13.58 -10.24 6.35
C ALA A 80 -12.54 -10.31 5.24
N ARG A 81 -12.82 -9.60 4.13
CA ARG A 81 -11.97 -9.63 2.96
C ARG A 81 -10.70 -8.99 3.44
N THR A 82 -9.60 -9.69 3.25
CA THR A 82 -8.31 -9.17 3.67
C THR A 82 -8.13 -7.79 3.04
N ARG A 83 -7.43 -6.89 3.73
CA ARG A 83 -7.15 -5.54 3.22
C ARG A 83 -6.61 -5.58 1.79
N SER A 84 -5.80 -6.59 1.47
CA SER A 84 -5.32 -6.90 0.11
C SER A 84 -6.44 -7.21 -0.88
N GLU A 85 -7.43 -8.03 -0.52
CA GLU A 85 -8.57 -8.33 -1.40
C GLU A 85 -9.44 -7.08 -1.65
N ALA A 86 -9.67 -6.26 -0.62
CA ALA A 86 -10.41 -5.01 -0.77
C ALA A 86 -9.70 -4.06 -1.75
N LEU A 87 -8.38 -3.93 -1.64
CA LEU A 87 -7.57 -3.12 -2.56
C LEU A 87 -7.54 -3.69 -3.98
N GLN A 88 -7.46 -5.02 -4.14
CA GLN A 88 -7.51 -5.66 -5.46
C GLN A 88 -8.83 -5.38 -6.17
N MET A 89 -9.96 -5.47 -5.46
CA MET A 89 -11.25 -5.16 -6.05
C MET A 89 -11.41 -3.66 -6.36
N ALA A 90 -10.92 -2.78 -5.49
CA ALA A 90 -10.94 -1.35 -5.75
C ALA A 90 -10.15 -1.03 -7.03
N SER A 91 -8.98 -1.65 -7.21
CA SER A 91 -8.18 -1.52 -8.44
C SER A 91 -8.89 -2.07 -9.68
N ALA A 92 -9.54 -3.24 -9.57
CA ALA A 92 -10.33 -3.81 -10.68
C ALA A 92 -11.50 -2.91 -11.08
N LEU A 93 -12.19 -2.30 -10.09
CA LEU A 93 -13.27 -1.34 -10.33
C LEU A 93 -12.73 -0.06 -10.95
N GLN A 94 -11.58 0.46 -10.51
CA GLN A 94 -10.97 1.64 -11.07
C GLN A 94 -10.63 1.43 -12.56
N GLY A 95 -10.07 0.27 -12.92
CA GLY A 95 -9.82 -0.08 -14.32
C GLY A 95 -11.09 -0.15 -15.18
N PHE A 96 -12.19 -0.67 -14.63
CA PHE A 96 -13.49 -0.65 -15.32
C PHE A 96 -14.07 0.77 -15.45
N VAL A 97 -13.95 1.57 -14.40
CA VAL A 97 -14.46 2.94 -14.33
C VAL A 97 -13.69 3.88 -15.25
N GLY A 98 -12.38 3.70 -15.39
CA GLY A 98 -11.55 4.46 -16.33
C GLY A 98 -11.96 4.29 -17.80
N LEU A 99 -12.62 3.17 -18.14
CA LEU A 99 -13.19 2.97 -19.49
C LEU A 99 -14.45 3.80 -19.73
N MET A 100 -15.08 4.31 -18.66
CA MET A 100 -16.30 5.11 -18.73
C MET A 100 -15.97 6.59 -18.61
N ASN A 101 -16.06 7.36 -19.69
CA ASN A 101 -15.84 8.81 -19.65
C ASN A 101 -17.09 9.60 -19.20
N THR A 102 -17.75 9.12 -18.15
CA THR A 102 -18.98 9.75 -17.61
C THR A 102 -18.64 10.58 -16.36
N PRO A 103 -19.42 11.63 -16.05
CA PRO A 103 -19.20 12.41 -14.82
C PRO A 103 -19.42 11.59 -13.55
N TYR A 104 -20.23 10.53 -13.62
CA TYR A 104 -20.40 9.59 -12.52
C TYR A 104 -19.15 8.72 -12.32
N ALA A 105 -18.58 8.20 -13.41
CA ALA A 105 -17.37 7.40 -13.39
C ALA A 105 -16.18 8.15 -12.78
N ARG A 106 -15.96 9.42 -13.17
CA ARG A 106 -14.88 10.24 -12.58
C ARG A 106 -15.02 10.41 -11.07
N ARG A 107 -16.24 10.60 -10.57
CA ARG A 107 -16.48 10.69 -9.11
C ARG A 107 -16.21 9.38 -8.40
N LEU A 108 -16.56 8.27 -9.03
CA LEU A 108 -16.31 6.94 -8.49
C LEU A 108 -14.81 6.60 -8.50
N GLU A 109 -14.08 7.00 -9.53
CA GLU A 109 -12.63 6.87 -9.62
C GLU A 109 -11.92 7.61 -8.48
N VAL A 110 -12.28 8.87 -8.24
CA VAL A 110 -11.76 9.65 -7.09
C VAL A 110 -12.05 8.93 -5.78
N ALA A 111 -13.29 8.48 -5.56
CA ALA A 111 -13.67 7.78 -4.33
C ALA A 111 -12.90 6.45 -4.13
N LEU A 112 -12.61 5.72 -5.20
CA LEU A 112 -11.81 4.50 -5.15
C LEU A 112 -10.34 4.78 -4.85
N GLY A 113 -9.79 5.87 -5.42
CA GLY A 113 -8.46 6.37 -5.09
C GLY A 113 -8.33 6.73 -3.61
N ASP A 114 -9.30 7.50 -3.09
CA ASP A 114 -9.36 7.91 -1.68
C ASP A 114 -9.42 6.70 -0.75
N PHE A 115 -10.28 5.72 -1.08
CA PHE A 115 -10.38 4.46 -0.36
C PHE A 115 -9.03 3.72 -0.30
N GLY A 116 -8.29 3.68 -1.41
CA GLY A 116 -6.97 3.08 -1.47
C GLY A 116 -5.95 3.79 -0.56
N ARG A 117 -5.93 5.14 -0.57
CA ARG A 117 -5.04 5.96 0.27
C ARG A 117 -5.34 5.77 1.74
N GLU A 118 -6.60 5.89 2.15
CA GLU A 118 -7.02 5.72 3.54
C GLU A 118 -6.72 4.31 4.06
N THR A 119 -7.02 3.30 3.24
CA THR A 119 -6.68 1.91 3.56
C THR A 119 -5.18 1.74 3.73
N ARG A 120 -4.33 2.38 2.90
CA ARG A 120 -2.86 2.37 3.04
C ARG A 120 -2.40 3.00 4.34
N LEU A 121 -2.92 4.17 4.68
CA LEU A 121 -2.60 4.90 5.91
C LEU A 121 -2.98 4.13 7.17
N LEU A 122 -4.16 3.49 7.20
CA LEU A 122 -4.59 2.68 8.33
C LEU A 122 -3.60 1.57 8.65
N GLY A 123 -3.13 0.84 7.63
CA GLY A 123 -2.13 -0.20 7.89
C GLY A 123 -0.73 0.32 8.20
N MET A 124 -0.38 1.56 7.86
CA MET A 124 0.85 2.18 8.36
C MET A 124 0.73 2.53 9.84
N ARG A 125 -0.46 2.96 10.30
CA ARG A 125 -0.73 3.23 11.72
C ARG A 125 -0.78 1.96 12.56
N GLU A 126 -1.26 0.86 11.99
CA GLU A 126 -1.25 -0.46 12.65
C GLU A 126 0.12 -1.15 12.60
N ALA A 127 1.04 -0.68 11.74
CA ALA A 127 2.37 -1.27 11.63
C ALA A 127 3.16 -1.05 12.92
N LYS A 128 3.71 -2.13 13.46
CA LYS A 128 4.59 -2.07 14.62
C LYS A 128 5.87 -1.32 14.23
N GLU A 129 6.27 -0.37 15.06
CA GLU A 129 7.58 0.26 14.96
C GLU A 129 8.66 -0.82 15.11
N THR A 130 9.51 -0.94 14.09
CA THR A 130 10.59 -1.93 14.02
C THR A 130 11.89 -1.21 13.71
N VAL A 131 12.97 -1.68 14.33
CA VAL A 131 14.31 -1.21 13.99
C VAL A 131 14.88 -2.15 12.93
N ILE A 132 15.72 -1.63 12.04
CA ILE A 132 16.35 -2.46 10.98
C ILE A 132 17.06 -3.69 11.55
N THR A 133 17.55 -3.62 12.78
CA THR A 133 18.20 -4.72 13.51
C THR A 133 17.27 -5.87 13.88
N ASP A 134 15.96 -5.63 13.94
CA ASP A 134 14.95 -6.65 14.30
C ASP A 134 14.78 -7.71 13.21
N TYR A 135 15.19 -7.39 11.99
CA TYR A 135 15.16 -8.29 10.82
C TYR A 135 16.43 -9.12 10.65
N PHE A 136 17.47 -8.86 11.46
CA PHE A 136 18.73 -9.60 11.40
C PHE A 136 18.81 -10.58 12.58
N PRO A 137 18.61 -11.90 12.37
CA PRO A 137 18.73 -12.87 13.45
C PRO A 137 20.16 -12.86 14.00
N ARG A 138 20.29 -12.70 15.33
CA ARG A 138 21.59 -12.82 16.00
C ARG A 138 22.12 -14.23 15.77
N ARG A 139 23.35 -14.34 15.26
CA ARG A 139 24.05 -15.63 15.19
C ARG A 139 24.27 -16.12 16.63
N SER A 140 23.62 -17.22 16.99
CA SER A 140 24.01 -18.01 18.17
C SER A 140 25.33 -18.72 17.86
N SER A 141 26.37 -18.40 18.63
CA SER A 141 27.64 -19.14 18.66
C SER A 141 27.52 -20.37 19.54
#